data_AF-A0A6P7HH31-F1
#
_entry.id   AF-A0A6P7HH31-F1
#
_cell.length_a   1.000
_cell.length_b   1.000
_cell.length_c   1.000
_cell.angle_alpha   90.00
_cell.angle_beta   90.00
_cell.angle_gamma   90.00
#
_symmetry.space_group_name_H-M   'P 1'
#
loop_
_entity.id
_entity.type
_entity.pdbx_description
1 polymer ?
#
loop_
_entity_poly.entity_id
_entity_poly.type
_entity_poly.pdbx_seq_one_letter_code
_entity_poly.pdbx_strand_id
1 'polypeptide(L)'
;MSDKLTQANLKRTTAFKRLQETYECGLKVSNDESLKPEFLARANAIDGTYNEFQSNHNTVISLINDDEFSSYDEMRLNADKAFYGVLSPKHDFLLNDSSSQPANMSTLDNSNSSNRRSVLNLPKFSLPRFEGSYKDFPTFYDIFYSLIHNNPDISNVEKFQYLLISLGNEPLALIKGIPLTEGNYTIAYEKLEKRYQNKRIL
;
A
#
# COMPACT_ATOMS: atom_id res chain seq x y z
N MET A 1 20.35 24.62 14.19
CA MET A 1 19.92 23.24 13.94
C MET A 1 18.81 22.78 14.87
N SER A 2 18.84 23.11 16.16
CA SER A 2 17.85 22.68 17.17
C SER A 2 16.38 23.00 16.79
N ASP A 3 16.08 24.22 16.32
CA ASP A 3 14.69 24.60 16.01
C ASP A 3 14.05 23.81 14.86
N LYS A 4 14.83 23.45 13.83
CA LYS A 4 14.35 22.70 12.67
C LYS A 4 14.04 21.25 13.03
N LEU A 5 14.87 20.63 13.87
CA LEU A 5 14.64 19.28 14.39
C LEU A 5 13.40 19.25 15.28
N THR A 6 13.26 20.23 16.18
CA THR A 6 12.08 20.37 17.06
C THR A 6 10.80 20.54 16.24
N GLN A 7 10.82 21.40 15.22
CA GLN A 7 9.67 21.64 14.35
C GLN A 7 9.30 20.40 13.52
N ALA A 8 10.29 19.69 12.96
CA ALA A 8 10.06 18.45 12.21
C ALA A 8 9.49 17.35 13.11
N ASN A 9 10.01 17.19 14.33
CA ASN A 9 9.49 16.25 15.32
C ASN A 9 8.05 16.56 15.73
N LEU A 10 7.71 17.84 15.92
CA LEU A 10 6.35 18.25 16.26
C LEU A 10 5.38 17.86 15.13
N LYS A 11 5.70 18.26 13.89
CA LYS A 11 4.87 17.94 12.71
C LYS A 11 4.72 16.44 12.49
N ARG A 12 5.83 15.70 12.58
CA ARG A 12 5.85 14.24 12.50
C ARG A 12 4.95 13.60 13.56
N THR A 13 5.04 14.06 14.81
CA THR A 13 4.23 13.54 15.92
C THR A 13 2.75 13.86 15.73
N THR A 14 2.42 15.04 15.22
CA THR A 14 1.04 15.40 14.88
C THR A 14 0.47 14.49 13.79
N ALA A 15 1.21 14.28 12.69
CA ALA A 15 0.78 13.40 11.61
C ALA A 15 0.61 11.95 12.10
N PHE A 16 1.56 11.46 12.91
CA PHE A 16 1.48 10.13 13.52
C PHE A 16 0.22 9.95 14.40
N LYS A 17 -0.07 10.92 15.28
CA LYS A 17 -1.28 10.87 16.12
C LYS A 17 -2.55 10.83 15.29
N ARG A 18 -2.63 11.60 14.19
CA ARG A 18 -3.78 11.58 13.27
C ARG A 18 -3.94 10.22 12.58
N LEU A 19 -2.84 9.55 12.22
CA LEU A 19 -2.88 8.16 11.70
C LEU A 19 -3.45 7.22 12.75
N GLN A 20 -2.95 7.27 14.00
CA GLN A 20 -3.41 6.42 15.09
C GLN A 20 -4.89 6.66 15.44
N GLU A 21 -5.32 7.91 15.56
CA GLU A 21 -6.71 8.27 15.84
C GLU A 21 -7.66 7.74 14.76
N THR A 22 -7.25 7.80 13.48
CA THR A 22 -8.06 7.28 12.38
C THR A 22 -8.14 5.75 12.42
N TYR A 23 -7.04 5.08 12.76
CA TYR A 23 -7.01 3.63 12.97
C TYR A 23 -7.91 3.20 14.13
N GLU A 24 -7.81 3.87 15.28
CA GLU A 24 -8.67 3.61 16.45
C GLU A 24 -10.14 3.87 16.14
N CYS A 25 -10.45 4.91 15.37
CA CYS A 25 -11.80 5.16 14.87
C CYS A 25 -12.29 3.96 14.06
N GLY A 26 -11.48 3.44 13.13
CA GLY A 26 -11.80 2.24 12.35
C GLY A 26 -12.06 0.99 13.19
N LEU A 27 -11.30 0.78 14.28
CA LEU A 27 -11.53 -0.32 15.22
C LEU A 27 -12.86 -0.18 15.96
N LYS A 28 -13.27 1.05 16.29
CA LYS A 28 -14.53 1.32 16.99
C LYS A 28 -15.75 1.14 16.10
N VAL A 29 -15.63 1.36 14.78
CA VAL A 29 -16.74 1.16 13.83
C VAL A 29 -17.29 -0.26 13.87
N SER A 30 -16.46 -1.28 14.16
CA SER A 30 -16.92 -2.66 14.32
C SER A 30 -17.91 -2.86 15.47
N ASN A 31 -17.90 -1.98 16.48
CA ASN A 31 -18.79 -2.03 17.64
C ASN A 31 -19.89 -0.95 17.60
N ASP A 32 -19.67 0.14 16.85
CA ASP A 32 -20.58 1.27 16.74
C ASP A 32 -20.60 1.79 15.29
N GLU A 33 -21.60 1.35 14.53
CA GLU A 33 -21.76 1.69 13.11
C GLU A 33 -22.11 3.18 12.90
N SER A 34 -22.53 3.90 13.95
CA SER A 34 -22.79 5.35 13.86
C SER A 34 -21.52 6.18 13.61
N LEU A 35 -20.33 5.61 13.90
CA LEU A 35 -19.04 6.23 13.67
C LEU A 35 -18.55 6.11 12.22
N LYS A 36 -19.24 5.33 11.37
CA LYS A 36 -18.87 5.08 9.98
C LYS A 36 -18.67 6.36 9.15
N PRO A 37 -19.53 7.40 9.22
CA PRO A 37 -19.34 8.63 8.44
C PRO A 37 -18.07 9.39 8.85
N GLU A 38 -17.79 9.45 10.15
CA GLU A 38 -16.58 10.09 10.68
C GLU A 38 -15.32 9.33 10.25
N PHE A 39 -15.35 8.00 10.38
CA PHE A 39 -14.27 7.14 9.95
C PHE A 39 -13.97 7.32 8.46
N LEU A 40 -14.98 7.28 7.58
CA LEU A 40 -14.79 7.45 6.14
C LEU A 40 -14.23 8.83 5.78
N ALA A 41 -14.68 9.89 6.44
CA ALA A 41 -14.14 11.24 6.25
C ALA A 41 -12.64 11.29 6.59
N ARG A 42 -12.25 10.72 7.73
CA ARG A 42 -10.83 10.63 8.16
C ARG A 42 -10.01 9.74 7.23
N ALA A 43 -10.55 8.58 6.85
CA ALA A 43 -9.91 7.61 5.99
C ALA A 43 -9.67 8.14 4.57
N ASN A 44 -10.47 9.09 4.08
CA ASN A 44 -10.23 9.76 2.80
C ASN A 44 -9.00 10.69 2.81
N ALA A 45 -8.61 11.21 3.97
CA ALA A 45 -7.42 12.05 4.13
C ALA A 45 -6.16 11.26 4.54
N ILE A 46 -6.25 9.92 4.65
CA ILE A 46 -5.20 9.09 5.26
C ILE A 46 -3.91 9.09 4.44
N ASP A 47 -3.99 9.06 3.11
CA ASP A 47 -2.84 9.10 2.20
C ASP A 47 -2.03 10.38 2.35
N GLY A 48 -2.71 11.53 2.39
CA GLY A 48 -2.08 12.83 2.62
C GLY A 48 -1.40 12.92 4.00
N THR A 49 -2.06 12.39 5.03
CA THR A 49 -1.53 12.37 6.40
C THR A 49 -0.28 11.48 6.49
N TYR A 50 -0.28 10.33 5.81
CA TYR A 50 0.85 9.41 5.77
C TYR A 50 2.04 10.00 4.99
N ASN A 51 1.79 10.69 3.87
CA ASN A 51 2.83 11.40 3.13
C ASN A 51 3.46 12.54 3.95
N GLU A 52 2.64 13.29 4.70
CA GLU A 52 3.12 14.31 5.62
C GLU A 52 4.00 13.68 6.73
N PHE A 53 3.57 12.55 7.30
CA PHE A 53 4.38 11.81 8.27
C PHE A 53 5.74 11.41 7.67
N GLN A 54 5.76 10.76 6.49
CA GLN A 54 7.00 10.31 5.85
C GLN A 54 7.96 11.47 5.56
N SER A 55 7.46 12.58 5.04
CA SER A 55 8.29 13.76 4.74
C SER A 55 8.95 14.34 6.00
N ASN A 56 8.18 14.50 7.08
CA ASN A 56 8.72 14.98 8.35
C ASN A 56 9.62 13.94 9.02
N HIS A 57 9.32 12.65 8.89
CA HIS A 57 10.14 11.56 9.41
C HIS A 57 11.52 11.52 8.74
N ASN A 58 11.57 11.60 7.41
CA ASN A 58 12.84 11.68 6.66
C ASN A 58 13.63 12.94 7.01
N THR A 59 12.94 14.06 7.25
CA THR A 59 13.59 15.29 7.72
C THR A 59 14.23 15.08 9.09
N VAL A 60 13.56 14.39 10.03
CA VAL A 60 14.16 14.07 11.33
C VAL A 60 15.36 13.14 11.16
N ILE A 61 15.25 12.06 10.36
CA ILE A 61 16.38 11.16 10.09
C ILE A 61 17.60 11.92 9.56
N SER A 62 17.41 12.91 8.69
CA SER A 62 18.51 13.73 8.17
C SER A 62 19.20 14.66 9.19
N LEU A 63 18.61 14.84 10.37
CA LEU A 63 19.04 15.80 11.40
C LEU A 63 19.53 15.15 12.70
N ILE A 64 19.38 13.83 12.84
CA ILE A 64 19.76 13.06 14.03
C ILE A 64 21.05 12.25 13.77
N ASN A 65 21.64 11.72 14.83
CA ASN A 65 22.78 10.79 14.75
C ASN A 65 22.29 9.33 14.73
N ASP A 66 23.14 8.42 14.22
CA ASP A 66 22.82 7.00 14.03
C ASP A 66 22.38 6.28 15.32
N ASP A 67 22.88 6.74 16.48
CA ASP A 67 22.61 6.15 17.80
C ASP A 67 21.13 6.23 18.21
N GLU A 68 20.37 7.15 17.62
CA GLU A 68 18.94 7.36 17.94
C GLU A 68 17.99 6.64 16.96
N PHE A 69 18.52 6.03 15.90
CA PHE A 69 17.74 5.48 14.79
C PHE A 69 16.67 4.45 15.21
N SER A 70 16.96 3.60 16.19
CA SER A 70 16.06 2.53 16.65
C SER A 70 14.72 3.06 17.19
N SER A 71 14.70 4.21 17.88
CA SER A 71 13.47 4.82 18.39
C SER A 71 12.61 5.39 17.26
N TYR A 72 13.26 5.87 16.19
CA TYR A 72 12.58 6.41 15.04
C TYR A 72 12.02 5.30 14.12
N ASP A 73 12.72 4.17 13.99
CA ASP A 73 12.21 3.01 13.25
C ASP A 73 10.93 2.42 13.88
N GLU A 74 10.81 2.44 15.22
CA GLU A 74 9.59 2.01 15.89
C GLU A 74 8.38 2.92 15.55
N MET A 75 8.58 4.24 15.57
CA MET A 75 7.52 5.19 15.23
C MET A 75 7.08 5.03 13.76
N ARG A 76 8.04 4.80 12.85
CA ARG A 76 7.77 4.47 11.45
C ARG A 76 6.93 3.21 11.33
N LEU A 77 7.34 2.12 11.99
CA LEU A 77 6.60 0.85 11.96
C LEU A 77 5.16 1.01 12.47
N ASN A 78 4.95 1.81 13.52
CA ASN A 78 3.61 2.06 14.06
C ASN A 78 2.76 2.95 13.12
N ALA A 79 3.38 3.89 12.41
CA ALA A 79 2.70 4.70 11.40
C ALA A 79 2.21 3.82 10.23
N ASP A 80 3.07 2.92 9.76
CA ASP A 80 2.74 1.94 8.72
C ASP A 80 1.54 1.10 9.15
N LYS A 81 1.58 0.52 10.36
CA LYS A 81 0.48 -0.28 10.90
C LYS A 81 -0.85 0.50 10.94
N ALA A 82 -0.83 1.74 11.42
CA ALA A 82 -2.02 2.58 11.47
C ALA A 82 -2.56 2.89 10.07
N PHE A 83 -1.68 3.26 9.14
CA PHE A 83 -2.04 3.57 7.76
C PHE A 83 -2.71 2.37 7.06
N TYR A 84 -2.05 1.22 7.04
CA TYR A 84 -2.59 0.02 6.39
C TYR A 84 -3.79 -0.55 7.12
N GLY A 85 -3.84 -0.41 8.45
CA GLY A 85 -4.98 -0.79 9.27
C GLY A 85 -6.25 0.02 8.98
N VAL A 86 -6.12 1.25 8.46
CA VAL A 86 -7.26 2.09 8.02
C VAL A 86 -7.72 1.72 6.62
N LEU A 87 -6.79 1.40 5.72
CA LEU A 87 -7.13 1.07 4.32
C LEU A 87 -8.04 -0.16 4.22
N SER A 88 -7.79 -1.19 5.04
CA SER A 88 -8.61 -2.40 5.06
C SER A 88 -10.11 -2.11 5.29
N PRO A 89 -10.54 -1.52 6.42
CA PRO A 89 -11.95 -1.19 6.66
C PRO A 89 -12.48 -0.12 5.69
N LYS A 90 -11.66 0.85 5.25
CA LYS A 90 -12.07 1.84 4.24
C LYS A 90 -12.54 1.15 2.96
N HIS A 91 -11.79 0.17 2.46
CA HIS A 91 -12.17 -0.58 1.26
C HIS A 91 -13.41 -1.44 1.46
N ASP A 92 -13.56 -2.11 2.61
CA ASP A 92 -14.74 -2.93 2.88
C ASP A 92 -16.02 -2.09 2.95
N PHE A 93 -15.97 -0.90 3.57
CA PHE A 93 -17.12 -0.02 3.67
C PHE A 93 -17.51 0.64 2.34
N LEU A 94 -16.53 1.03 1.51
CA LEU A 94 -16.81 1.61 0.19
C LEU A 94 -17.45 0.60 -0.78
N LEU A 95 -17.10 -0.69 -0.65
CA LEU A 95 -17.66 -1.75 -1.48
C LEU A 95 -19.08 -2.14 -1.05
N ASN A 96 -19.41 -2.04 0.24
CA ASN A 96 -20.73 -2.38 0.76
C ASN A 96 -21.79 -1.28 0.53
N ASP A 97 -21.38 -0.03 0.29
CA ASP A 97 -22.30 1.07 -0.02
C ASP A 97 -22.79 1.04 -1.49
N SER A 98 -22.05 0.36 -2.36
CA SER A 98 -22.36 0.24 -3.80
C SER A 98 -23.39 -0.85 -4.14
N SER A 99 -23.81 -1.67 -3.17
CA SER A 99 -24.76 -2.79 -3.37
C SER A 99 -26.21 -2.46 -3.00
N SER A 100 -26.52 -1.21 -2.67
CA SER A 100 -27.89 -0.77 -2.34
C SER A 100 -28.50 0.14 -3.42
N GLN A 101 -28.71 -0.38 -4.63
CA GLN A 101 -29.72 0.18 -5.55
C GLN A 101 -30.86 -0.83 -5.72
N PRO A 102 -32.12 -0.45 -5.40
CA PRO A 102 -33.27 -1.29 -5.69
C PRO A 102 -33.49 -1.33 -7.21
N ALA A 103 -33.49 -2.53 -7.78
CA ALA A 103 -33.89 -2.77 -9.16
C ALA A 103 -35.37 -2.42 -9.35
N ASN A 104 -35.64 -1.21 -9.85
CA ASN A 104 -36.94 -0.88 -10.44
C ASN A 104 -36.80 -0.86 -11.97
N MET A 105 -37.51 -1.81 -12.58
CA MET A 105 -37.65 -2.04 -14.02
C MET A 105 -38.53 -0.95 -14.65
N SER A 106 -38.13 -0.38 -15.80
CA SER A 106 -39.02 0.02 -16.92
C SER A 106 -38.24 0.50 -18.16
N THR A 107 -38.30 -0.34 -19.20
CA THR A 107 -38.56 -0.08 -20.65
C THR A 107 -37.97 1.12 -21.43
N LEU A 108 -37.33 0.73 -22.56
CA LEU A 108 -37.13 1.41 -23.87
C LEU A 108 -36.46 2.80 -23.92
N ASP A 109 -35.28 2.92 -24.54
CA ASP A 109 -35.14 3.39 -25.94
C ASP A 109 -33.66 3.58 -26.39
N ASN A 110 -33.43 3.23 -27.65
CA ASN A 110 -32.44 3.60 -28.68
C ASN A 110 -31.02 4.14 -28.35
N SER A 111 -30.03 3.40 -28.88
CA SER A 111 -28.81 3.81 -29.59
C SER A 111 -27.98 5.00 -29.10
N ASN A 112 -26.81 4.71 -28.51
CA ASN A 112 -25.55 5.10 -29.13
C ASN A 112 -24.35 4.35 -28.54
N SER A 113 -23.58 3.74 -29.44
CA SER A 113 -22.31 3.09 -29.18
C SER A 113 -21.24 4.12 -28.85
N SER A 114 -20.67 4.05 -27.66
CA SER A 114 -19.30 4.45 -27.42
C SER A 114 -18.77 3.74 -26.17
N ASN A 115 -18.12 2.60 -26.41
CA ASN A 115 -17.12 1.96 -25.54
C ASN A 115 -17.33 2.08 -24.03
N ARG A 116 -18.39 1.46 -23.50
CA ARG A 116 -18.31 0.93 -22.13
C ARG A 116 -17.39 -0.28 -22.20
N ARG A 117 -16.08 -0.08 -21.94
CA ARG A 117 -15.26 -1.20 -21.51
C ARG A 117 -16.01 -1.80 -20.33
N SER A 118 -16.53 -3.01 -20.53
CA SER A 118 -16.95 -3.86 -19.44
C SER A 118 -15.78 -3.84 -18.47
N VAL A 119 -15.93 -3.14 -17.35
CA VAL A 119 -15.11 -3.37 -16.17
C VAL A 119 -15.58 -4.75 -15.74
N LEU A 120 -14.97 -5.76 -16.36
CA LEU A 120 -15.04 -7.13 -15.91
C LEU A 120 -14.70 -7.03 -14.42
N ASN A 121 -15.69 -7.29 -13.58
CA ASN A 121 -15.49 -7.46 -12.15
C ASN A 121 -14.60 -8.69 -12.00
N LEU A 122 -13.29 -8.47 -12.04
CA LEU A 122 -12.34 -9.50 -11.70
C LEU A 122 -12.49 -9.77 -10.20
N PRO A 123 -12.43 -11.04 -9.77
CA PRO A 123 -12.29 -11.39 -8.36
C PRO A 123 -11.23 -10.50 -7.72
N LYS A 124 -11.44 -10.05 -6.48
CA LYS A 124 -10.41 -9.39 -5.67
C LYS A 124 -9.19 -10.34 -5.58
N PHE A 125 -8.25 -10.22 -6.50
CA PHE A 125 -7.06 -11.06 -6.53
C PHE A 125 -6.09 -10.51 -5.50
N SER A 126 -5.97 -11.21 -4.37
CA SER A 126 -4.89 -10.99 -3.40
C SER A 126 -3.55 -11.13 -4.12
N LEU A 127 -2.65 -10.14 -3.98
CA LEU A 127 -1.28 -10.29 -4.48
C LEU A 127 -0.69 -11.61 -3.95
N PRO A 128 -0.16 -12.48 -4.83
CA PRO A 128 0.42 -13.74 -4.39
C PRO A 128 1.62 -13.47 -3.49
N ARG A 129 1.64 -14.08 -2.30
CA ARG A 129 2.79 -14.07 -1.41
C ARG A 129 3.79 -15.10 -1.91
N PHE A 130 5.03 -14.68 -2.18
CA PHE A 130 6.12 -15.55 -2.58
C PHE A 130 7.16 -15.67 -1.47
N GLU A 131 7.27 -16.87 -0.92
CA GLU A 131 8.14 -17.14 0.22
C GLU A 131 9.47 -17.82 -0.16
N GLY A 132 9.74 -17.99 -1.47
CA GLY A 132 11.01 -18.56 -1.97
C GLY A 132 10.94 -19.96 -2.55
N SER A 133 9.74 -20.53 -2.70
CA SER A 133 9.54 -21.82 -3.36
C SER A 133 9.76 -21.71 -4.88
N TYR A 134 10.83 -22.30 -5.41
CA TYR A 134 11.12 -22.27 -6.86
C TYR A 134 9.97 -22.80 -7.73
N LYS A 135 9.13 -23.70 -7.21
CA LYS A 135 7.97 -24.25 -7.92
C LYS A 135 6.87 -23.22 -8.13
N ASP A 136 6.73 -22.29 -7.19
CA ASP A 136 5.67 -21.27 -7.19
C ASP A 136 6.12 -19.97 -7.86
N PHE A 137 7.42 -19.85 -8.15
CA PHE A 137 8.00 -18.65 -8.76
C PHE A 137 7.44 -18.32 -10.15
N PRO A 138 7.27 -19.28 -11.10
CA PRO A 138 6.70 -18.97 -12.41
C PRO A 138 5.28 -18.39 -12.30
N THR A 139 4.44 -19.01 -11.46
CA THR A 139 3.07 -18.55 -11.21
C THR A 139 3.05 -17.16 -10.57
N PHE A 140 3.91 -16.93 -9.57
CA PHE A 140 4.07 -15.61 -8.96
C PHE A 140 4.51 -14.56 -9.99
N TYR A 141 5.50 -14.90 -10.81
CA TYR A 141 6.09 -14.00 -11.80
C TYR A 141 5.06 -13.57 -12.84
N ASP A 142 4.29 -14.51 -13.40
CA ASP A 142 3.27 -14.21 -14.42
C ASP A 142 2.15 -13.31 -13.86
N ILE A 143 1.70 -13.59 -12.63
CA ILE A 143 0.67 -12.79 -11.95
C ILE A 143 1.19 -11.39 -11.64
N PHE A 144 2.39 -11.28 -11.07
CA PHE A 144 3.00 -9.99 -10.73
C PHE A 144 3.29 -9.16 -11.99
N TYR A 145 3.75 -9.81 -13.05
CA TYR A 145 4.03 -9.16 -14.33
C TYR A 145 2.76 -8.56 -14.93
N SER A 146 1.68 -9.36 -15.02
CA SER A 146 0.42 -8.93 -15.63
C SER A 146 -0.30 -7.84 -14.83
N LEU A 147 -0.20 -7.85 -13.49
CA LEU A 147 -0.96 -6.94 -12.64
C LEU A 147 -0.21 -5.64 -12.32
N ILE A 148 1.12 -5.72 -12.19
CA ILE A 148 1.92 -4.65 -11.59
C ILE A 148 3.00 -4.19 -12.55
N HIS A 149 3.83 -5.10 -13.07
CA HIS A 149 4.95 -4.72 -13.93
C HIS A 149 4.47 -4.05 -15.23
N ASN A 150 3.49 -4.64 -15.91
CA ASN A 150 2.96 -4.17 -17.19
C ASN A 150 1.89 -3.07 -17.06
N ASN A 151 1.56 -2.64 -15.83
CA ASN A 151 0.58 -1.59 -15.60
C ASN A 151 1.26 -0.20 -15.71
N PRO A 152 0.87 0.66 -16.68
CA PRO A 152 1.43 2.00 -16.83
C PRO A 152 0.90 3.01 -15.80
N ASP A 153 -0.22 2.70 -15.13
CA ASP A 153 -0.84 3.59 -14.13
C ASP A 153 -0.17 3.48 -12.75
N ILE A 154 0.79 2.56 -12.58
CA ILE A 154 1.55 2.34 -11.34
C ILE A 154 2.98 2.83 -11.56
N SER A 155 3.47 3.71 -10.67
CA SER A 155 4.85 4.20 -10.72
C SER A 155 5.86 3.12 -10.35
N ASN A 156 7.12 3.22 -10.81
CA ASN A 156 8.13 2.21 -10.47
C ASN A 156 8.40 2.12 -8.96
N VAL A 157 8.22 3.22 -8.21
CA VAL A 157 8.31 3.22 -6.75
C VAL A 157 7.20 2.35 -6.14
N GLU A 158 5.96 2.53 -6.59
CA GLU A 158 4.82 1.72 -6.16
C GLU A 158 4.99 0.25 -6.57
N LYS A 159 5.48 -0.02 -7.79
CA LYS A 159 5.80 -1.40 -8.23
C LYS A 159 6.83 -2.06 -7.31
N PHE A 160 7.85 -1.31 -6.87
CA PHE A 160 8.85 -1.83 -5.94
C PHE A 160 8.26 -2.08 -4.54
N GLN A 161 7.37 -1.21 -4.08
CA GLN A 161 6.66 -1.42 -2.82
C GLN A 161 5.77 -2.68 -2.87
N TYR A 162 5.02 -2.86 -3.96
CA TYR A 162 4.26 -4.09 -4.18
C TYR A 162 5.17 -5.32 -4.23
N LEU A 163 6.33 -5.21 -4.87
CA LEU A 163 7.32 -6.30 -4.90
C LEU A 163 7.76 -6.67 -3.48
N LEU A 164 8.07 -5.70 -2.62
CA LEU A 164 8.46 -5.96 -1.23
C LEU A 164 7.35 -6.64 -0.41
N ILE A 165 6.10 -6.18 -0.54
CA ILE A 165 4.96 -6.74 0.22
C ILE A 165 4.63 -8.16 -0.25
N SER A 166 4.85 -8.44 -1.53
CA SER A 166 4.58 -9.74 -2.12
C SER A 166 5.66 -10.78 -1.81
N LEU A 167 6.82 -10.36 -1.32
CA LEU A 167 7.94 -11.24 -1.02
C LEU A 167 8.06 -11.51 0.48
N GLY A 168 8.32 -12.76 0.84
CA GLY A 168 8.65 -13.20 2.20
C GLY A 168 10.05 -13.80 2.27
N ASN A 169 10.51 -14.09 3.48
CA ASN A 169 11.69 -14.93 3.76
C ASN A 169 12.95 -14.59 2.93
N GLU A 170 13.54 -15.59 2.25
CA GLU A 170 14.76 -15.46 1.44
C GLU A 170 14.61 -14.47 0.27
N PRO A 171 13.53 -14.50 -0.54
CA PRO A 171 13.32 -13.53 -1.62
C PRO A 171 13.31 -12.07 -1.14
N LEU A 172 12.65 -11.81 -0.02
CA LEU A 172 12.61 -10.48 0.58
C LEU A 172 14.02 -10.04 1.00
N ALA A 173 14.77 -10.92 1.68
CA ALA A 173 16.14 -10.63 2.11
C ALA A 173 17.07 -10.29 0.94
N LEU A 174 16.86 -10.88 -0.24
CA LEU A 174 17.66 -10.67 -1.44
C LEU A 174 17.54 -9.25 -2.03
N ILE A 175 16.38 -8.63 -1.89
CA ILE A 175 16.10 -7.27 -2.39
C ILE A 175 15.98 -6.21 -1.28
N LYS A 176 15.86 -6.61 -0.01
CA LYS A 176 15.73 -5.67 1.14
C LYS A 176 16.92 -4.72 1.29
N GLY A 177 18.10 -5.11 0.81
CA GLY A 177 19.28 -4.25 0.79
C GLY A 177 19.30 -3.20 -0.32
N ILE A 178 18.32 -3.20 -1.23
CA ILE A 178 18.21 -2.24 -2.33
C ILE A 178 17.31 -1.08 -1.87
N PRO A 179 17.77 0.18 -1.91
CA PRO A 179 16.96 1.33 -1.52
C PRO A 179 15.70 1.47 -2.38
N LEU A 180 14.54 1.70 -1.75
CA LEU A 180 13.24 1.92 -2.40
C LEU A 180 13.25 3.24 -3.19
N THR A 181 13.71 3.18 -4.44
CA THR A 181 13.72 4.32 -5.37
C THR A 181 13.24 3.88 -6.75
N GLU A 182 12.83 4.85 -7.55
CA GLU A 182 12.24 4.62 -8.88
C GLU A 182 13.19 3.86 -9.82
N GLY A 183 14.48 4.23 -9.83
CA GLY A 183 15.49 3.58 -10.66
C GLY A 183 15.91 2.19 -10.15
N ASN A 184 15.68 1.91 -8.87
CA ASN A 184 16.10 0.66 -8.25
C ASN A 184 15.06 -0.47 -8.38
N TYR A 185 13.82 -0.14 -8.77
CA TYR A 185 12.79 -1.14 -9.02
C TYR A 185 13.24 -2.20 -10.03
N THR A 186 13.70 -1.75 -11.20
CA THR A 186 14.11 -2.63 -12.30
C THR A 186 15.25 -3.55 -11.84
N ILE A 187 16.22 -2.99 -11.09
CA ILE A 187 17.33 -3.76 -10.52
C ILE A 187 16.82 -4.83 -9.54
N ALA A 188 15.90 -4.48 -8.65
CA ALA A 188 15.32 -5.43 -7.70
C ALA A 188 14.53 -6.55 -8.41
N TYR A 189 13.75 -6.18 -9.42
CA TYR A 189 12.94 -7.10 -10.22
C TYR A 189 13.81 -8.08 -11.01
N GLU A 190 14.81 -7.58 -11.75
CA GLU A 190 15.78 -8.42 -12.49
C GLU A 190 16.60 -9.31 -11.56
N LYS A 191 16.98 -8.82 -10.37
CA LYS A 191 17.73 -9.62 -9.40
C LYS A 191 16.90 -10.78 -8.85
N LEU A 192 15.60 -10.56 -8.64
CA LEU A 192 14.65 -11.61 -8.25
C LEU A 192 14.48 -12.63 -9.39
N GLU A 193 14.25 -12.15 -10.61
CA GLU A 193 14.15 -12.96 -11.82
C GLU A 193 15.41 -13.82 -12.02
N LYS A 194 16.60 -13.22 -11.94
CA LYS A 194 17.87 -13.93 -12.07
C LYS A 194 18.10 -14.99 -10.99
N ARG A 195 17.54 -14.83 -9.79
CA ARG A 195 17.68 -15.83 -8.71
C ARG A 195 16.77 -17.03 -8.93
N TYR A 196 15.52 -16.80 -9.33
CA TYR A 196 14.48 -17.82 -9.32
C TYR A 196 14.03 -18.31 -10.70
N GLN A 197 14.21 -17.52 -11.76
CA GLN A 197 13.92 -17.89 -13.15
C GLN A 197 15.08 -18.67 -13.80
N ASN A 198 16.33 -18.42 -13.36
CA ASN A 198 17.55 -18.98 -13.94
C ASN A 198 17.97 -20.36 -13.39
N LYS A 199 17.05 -21.09 -12.75
CA LYS A 199 17.20 -22.53 -12.50
C LYS A 199 16.23 -23.34 -13.36
N ARG A 200 16.36 -23.19 -14.68
CA ARG A 200 16.05 -24.30 -15.57
C ARG A 200 17.14 -25.36 -15.36
N ILE A 201 16.67 -26.57 -15.03
CA ILE A 201 17.38 -27.86 -15.04
C ILE A 201 18.21 -28.16 -13.77
N LEU A 202 17.56 -28.78 -12.77
CA LEU A 202 17.91 -30.14 -12.34
C LEU A 202 16.75 -30.75 -11.55
#